data_AF-A0A517ST19-F1
#
_entry.id   AF-A0A517ST19-F1
#
_cell.length_a   1.000
_cell.length_b   1.000
_cell.length_c   1.000
_cell.angle_alpha   90.00
_cell.angle_beta   90.00
_cell.angle_gamma   90.00
#
_symmetry.space_group_name_H-M   'P 1'
#
loop_
_entity.id
_entity.type
_entity.pdbx_description
1 polymer ?
#
loop_
_entity_poly.entity_id
_entity_poly.type
_entity_poly.pdbx_seq_one_letter_code
_entity_poly.pdbx_strand_id
1 'polypeptide(L)'
;MTEQRPNEARIISVHGTFAAADSDHGKKWWQLESVFQRKLRSKLRSTHRIMGEGDVFHWSGENSERARAKAAADLLETLKPLESAKIDYHLVGHSHGGSVVWSTLKLATSRGLELKHLKSWSTVGTPFLHHKSRSPLNPISLTYLVLSLSLISPVARSLWFLILLVSGQLDQGLVINSHDDVNPIIGVIRAPILELINQMGVPFETVENGIRLGSFIPGGDVSFSAYLLGTFEGWGILLAILLFAYLTLLLCSYCVAPVSEVLRNGLEKRLDQRTFQRYGGTWLGIWSKDDEAINGLKKTLELSVSFLGTLVPRDRIYISDFVSLPSRPLLRLFAPFYNRLLRPALDSKIRKLVIKTAQGNNRPAADVVAVSPHPIVKQANDSGTAIPRWFEHKMLHAADMQAQKLGPKLREFLGEATFSTGLEKVARALDSHTLVHTSYFEHAETVNLLALNIASSDSQFRYAQSGTNTDLQAWFVHFRNCQRSIMGLEPLQPVEPARRRLTPRRAA
;
A
#
# COMPACT_ATOMS: atom_id res chain seq x y z
N MET A 1 24.82 18.11 24.46
CA MET A 1 24.16 16.87 24.90
C MET A 1 23.10 17.24 25.92
N THR A 2 21.85 17.36 25.50
CA THR A 2 20.71 17.71 26.36
C THR A 2 20.26 16.47 27.12
N GLU A 3 20.36 16.50 28.45
CA GLU A 3 19.92 15.44 29.35
C GLU A 3 18.48 14.98 29.02
N GLN A 4 18.33 13.71 28.66
CA GLN A 4 17.02 13.09 28.51
C GLN A 4 16.36 12.99 29.88
N ARG A 5 15.30 13.76 30.14
CA ARG A 5 14.46 13.54 31.31
C ARG A 5 13.70 12.22 31.13
N PRO A 6 13.83 11.25 32.04
CA PRO A 6 13.42 9.85 31.81
C PRO A 6 11.91 9.58 31.75
N ASN A 7 11.03 10.59 31.80
CA ASN A 7 9.57 10.40 31.93
C ASN A 7 8.70 11.24 30.96
N GLU A 8 9.26 11.85 29.92
CA GLU A 8 8.46 12.66 28.99
C GLU A 8 7.86 11.83 27.85
N ALA A 9 6.52 11.86 27.72
CA ALA A 9 5.83 11.16 26.65
C ALA A 9 6.16 11.79 25.28
N ARG A 10 6.43 10.96 24.26
CA ARG A 10 6.86 11.42 22.93
C ARG A 10 5.69 11.58 21.96
N ILE A 11 5.65 12.67 21.18
CA ILE A 11 4.61 12.88 20.16
C ILE A 11 5.23 12.76 18.77
N ILE A 12 4.98 11.64 18.07
CA ILE A 12 5.54 11.35 16.75
C ILE A 12 4.58 11.82 15.65
N SER A 13 5.07 12.70 14.78
CA SER A 13 4.31 13.22 13.63
C SER A 13 4.68 12.49 12.35
N VAL A 14 3.69 12.08 11.57
CA VAL A 14 3.86 11.34 10.30
C VAL A 14 3.17 12.10 9.18
N HIS A 15 3.98 12.64 8.26
CA HIS A 15 3.50 13.50 7.18
C HIS A 15 2.81 12.75 6.04
N GLY A 16 2.01 13.46 5.24
CA GLY A 16 1.35 12.95 4.05
C GLY A 16 2.26 12.83 2.82
N THR A 17 1.67 12.46 1.68
CA THR A 17 2.37 12.43 0.40
C THR A 17 2.84 13.81 -0.03
N PHE A 18 3.98 13.89 -0.72
CA PHE A 18 4.61 15.14 -1.20
C PHE A 18 5.03 16.13 -0.10
N ALA A 19 4.85 15.78 1.17
CA ALA A 19 5.23 16.61 2.31
C ALA A 19 6.63 16.29 2.86
N ALA A 20 7.37 15.33 2.28
CA ALA A 20 8.72 14.94 2.69
C ALA A 20 9.73 16.10 2.60
N ALA A 21 10.69 16.15 3.51
CA ALA A 21 11.79 17.10 3.51
C ALA A 21 12.98 16.46 4.22
N ASP A 22 14.21 16.72 3.77
CA ASP A 22 15.40 16.09 4.35
C ASP A 22 15.79 16.68 5.71
N SER A 23 15.32 17.90 6.02
CA SER A 23 15.64 18.59 7.27
C SER A 23 14.58 18.37 8.33
N ASP A 24 15.02 18.14 9.56
CA ASP A 24 14.19 18.16 10.76
C ASP A 24 13.56 19.53 11.01
N HIS A 25 14.19 20.61 10.55
CA HIS A 25 13.75 21.98 10.76
C HIS A 25 13.11 22.58 9.50
N GLY A 26 12.04 23.35 9.71
CA GLY A 26 11.46 24.14 8.64
C GLY A 26 10.03 24.57 8.91
N LYS A 27 9.32 24.91 7.83
CA LYS A 27 7.96 25.48 7.91
C LYS A 27 6.86 24.42 7.87
N LYS A 28 7.18 23.17 7.56
CA LYS A 28 6.16 22.10 7.47
C LYS A 28 5.67 21.75 8.86
N TRP A 29 4.38 21.43 8.98
CA TRP A 29 3.73 21.23 10.28
C TRP A 29 4.40 20.14 11.14
N TRP A 30 4.97 19.11 10.52
CA TRP A 30 5.60 17.98 11.20
C TRP A 30 7.05 18.25 11.62
N GLN A 31 7.70 19.26 11.02
CA GLN A 31 9.08 19.64 11.34
C GLN A 31 9.19 20.30 12.71
N LEU A 32 10.38 20.26 13.27
CA LEU A 32 10.72 20.87 14.55
C LEU A 32 10.41 22.35 14.55
N GLU A 33 9.89 22.78 15.70
CA GLU A 33 9.56 24.18 15.97
C GLU A 33 8.53 24.79 15.01
N SER A 34 7.81 23.98 14.23
CA SER A 34 6.74 24.48 13.38
C SER A 34 5.67 25.24 14.18
N VAL A 35 4.88 26.08 13.50
CA VAL A 35 3.74 26.79 14.12
C VAL A 35 2.83 25.81 14.84
N PHE A 36 2.57 24.65 14.23
CA PHE A 36 1.80 23.57 14.81
C PHE A 36 2.43 23.05 16.11
N GLN A 37 3.72 22.68 16.09
CA GLN A 37 4.39 22.15 17.26
C GLN A 37 4.39 23.15 18.42
N ARG A 38 4.62 24.44 18.15
CA ARG A 38 4.57 25.50 19.19
C ARG A 38 3.16 25.65 19.77
N LYS A 39 2.13 25.67 18.94
CA LYS A 39 0.72 25.72 19.38
C LYS A 39 0.38 24.48 20.22
N LEU A 40 0.75 23.28 19.78
CA LEU A 40 0.49 22.05 20.51
C LEU A 40 1.22 22.03 21.86
N ARG A 41 2.50 22.43 21.89
CA ARG A 41 3.29 22.54 23.12
C ARG A 41 2.67 23.51 24.11
N SER A 42 2.11 24.62 23.66
CA SER A 42 1.42 25.59 24.55
C SER A 42 0.16 25.02 25.21
N LYS A 43 -0.43 23.97 24.62
CA LYS A 43 -1.66 23.32 25.10
C LYS A 43 -1.39 22.12 26.00
N LEU A 44 -0.16 21.58 25.98
CA LEU A 44 0.26 20.45 26.79
C LEU A 44 1.23 20.92 27.89
N ARG A 45 1.25 20.28 29.06
CA ARG A 45 2.22 20.64 30.12
C ARG A 45 3.61 20.10 29.76
N SER A 46 4.64 20.51 30.52
CA SER A 46 6.06 20.17 30.33
C SER A 46 6.42 18.68 30.46
N THR A 47 5.46 17.77 30.59
CA THR A 47 5.68 16.33 30.66
C THR A 47 5.61 15.65 29.29
N HIS A 48 5.26 16.39 28.24
CA HIS A 48 5.19 15.89 26.87
C HIS A 48 6.32 16.49 26.06
N ARG A 49 7.20 15.63 25.54
CA ARG A 49 8.22 16.04 24.60
C ARG A 49 7.69 15.85 23.19
N ILE A 50 7.41 16.97 22.54
CA ILE A 50 7.37 16.97 21.07
C ILE A 50 8.82 16.68 20.61
N MET A 51 8.96 15.80 19.61
CA MET A 51 10.21 15.23 19.09
C MET A 51 11.40 16.20 19.15
N GLY A 52 12.58 15.71 19.54
CA GLY A 52 13.81 16.47 19.42
C GLY A 52 14.49 16.31 18.06
N GLU A 53 15.60 17.00 17.89
CA GLU A 53 16.52 16.80 16.77
C GLU A 53 16.98 15.34 16.70
N GLY A 54 16.89 14.72 15.53
CA GLY A 54 17.19 13.30 15.29
C GLY A 54 16.07 12.33 15.68
N ASP A 55 14.99 12.79 16.32
CA ASP A 55 13.83 11.94 16.62
C ASP A 55 12.82 11.94 15.47
N VAL A 56 12.84 12.96 14.59
CA VAL A 56 11.84 13.20 13.54
C VAL A 56 11.72 12.01 12.60
N PHE A 57 10.48 11.54 12.40
CA PHE A 57 10.22 10.38 11.55
C PHE A 57 10.12 10.83 10.10
N HIS A 58 11.10 10.41 9.29
CA HIS A 58 11.18 10.69 7.87
C HIS A 58 10.73 9.49 7.04
N TRP A 59 9.98 9.77 5.98
CA TRP A 59 9.71 8.80 4.93
C TRP A 59 9.57 9.51 3.57
N SER A 60 9.58 8.75 2.49
CA SER A 60 9.69 9.32 1.14
C SER A 60 8.52 10.25 0.75
N GLY A 61 7.33 10.06 1.34
CA GLY A 61 6.14 10.78 0.93
C GLY A 61 5.66 10.43 -0.48
N GLU A 62 6.15 9.33 -1.06
CA GLU A 62 5.75 8.88 -2.39
C GLU A 62 4.29 8.40 -2.40
N ASN A 63 3.57 8.70 -3.49
CA ASN A 63 2.21 8.21 -3.70
C ASN A 63 2.21 6.75 -4.19
N SER A 64 2.62 5.83 -3.31
CA SER A 64 2.79 4.41 -3.59
C SER A 64 2.46 3.60 -2.35
N GLU A 65 1.70 2.51 -2.51
CA GLU A 65 1.41 1.59 -1.40
C GLU A 65 2.71 1.03 -0.83
N ARG A 66 3.62 0.55 -1.68
CA ARG A 66 4.91 0.00 -1.23
C ARG A 66 5.70 1.00 -0.40
N ALA A 67 5.69 2.28 -0.77
CA ALA A 67 6.37 3.32 -0.01
C ALA A 67 5.73 3.50 1.38
N ARG A 68 4.39 3.48 1.45
CA ARG A 68 3.66 3.52 2.73
C ARG A 68 3.89 2.26 3.58
N ALA A 69 3.95 1.08 2.97
CA ALA A 69 4.25 -0.18 3.66
C ALA A 69 5.68 -0.23 4.20
N LYS A 70 6.66 0.26 3.42
CA LYS A 70 8.05 0.44 3.89
C LYS A 70 8.10 1.42 5.05
N ALA A 71 7.50 2.60 4.91
CA ALA A 71 7.42 3.60 5.98
C ALA A 71 6.76 3.05 7.23
N ALA A 72 5.76 2.18 7.09
CA ALA A 72 5.10 1.55 8.23
C ALA A 72 6.02 0.58 8.98
N ALA A 73 6.86 -0.16 8.25
CA ALA A 73 7.89 -1.01 8.82
C ALA A 73 8.98 -0.18 9.51
N ASP A 74 9.47 0.88 8.84
CA ASP A 74 10.48 1.79 9.39
C ASP A 74 9.97 2.45 10.67
N LEU A 75 8.71 2.94 10.68
CA LEU A 75 8.08 3.50 11.86
C LEU A 75 8.00 2.48 13.00
N LEU A 76 7.65 1.22 12.71
CA LEU A 76 7.63 0.17 13.74
C LEU A 76 9.01 -0.04 14.36
N GLU A 77 10.08 -0.01 13.57
CA GLU A 77 11.44 -0.10 14.08
C GLU A 77 11.81 1.12 14.95
N THR A 78 11.31 2.33 14.62
CA THR A 78 11.45 3.52 15.48
C THR A 78 10.69 3.38 16.82
N LEU A 79 9.55 2.68 16.84
CA LEU A 79 8.73 2.49 18.04
C LEU A 79 9.29 1.43 19.00
N LYS A 80 9.98 0.40 18.49
CA LYS A 80 10.52 -0.69 19.30
C LYS A 80 11.42 -0.22 20.46
N PRO A 81 12.41 0.68 20.24
CA PRO A 81 13.22 1.23 21.34
C PRO A 81 12.38 1.94 22.41
N LEU A 82 11.32 2.65 22.01
CA LEU A 82 10.43 3.33 22.96
C LEU A 82 9.65 2.33 23.81
N GLU A 83 9.14 1.25 23.19
CA GLU A 83 8.49 0.16 23.92
C GLU A 83 9.45 -0.56 24.88
N SER A 84 10.69 -0.85 24.44
CA SER A 84 11.72 -1.46 25.29
C SER A 84 12.12 -0.56 26.47
N ALA A 85 12.21 0.75 26.23
CA ALA A 85 12.51 1.75 27.25
C ALA A 85 11.30 2.13 28.11
N LYS A 86 10.12 1.58 27.84
CA LYS A 86 8.85 1.90 28.51
C LYS A 86 8.48 3.38 28.44
N ILE A 87 8.86 4.04 27.35
CA ILE A 87 8.58 5.46 27.11
C ILE A 87 7.22 5.56 26.43
N ASP A 88 6.29 6.28 27.06
CA ASP A 88 4.98 6.54 26.52
C ASP A 88 5.05 7.41 25.26
N TYR A 89 4.21 7.13 24.26
CA TYR A 89 4.18 7.92 23.04
C TYR A 89 2.81 8.02 22.38
N HIS A 90 2.69 9.00 21.48
CA HIS A 90 1.50 9.34 20.73
C HIS A 90 1.83 9.47 19.25
N LEU A 91 0.93 9.05 18.37
CA LEU A 91 1.12 9.16 16.92
C LEU A 91 0.14 10.17 16.32
N VAL A 92 0.61 11.04 15.43
CA VAL A 92 -0.24 11.97 14.67
C VAL A 92 0.08 11.81 13.18
N GLY A 93 -0.84 11.22 12.43
CA GLY A 93 -0.72 11.06 10.98
C GLY A 93 -1.61 12.03 10.21
N HIS A 94 -1.09 12.63 9.14
CA HIS A 94 -1.87 13.46 8.22
C HIS A 94 -1.97 12.83 6.85
N SER A 95 -3.13 12.93 6.19
CA SER A 95 -3.33 12.39 4.84
C SER A 95 -2.88 10.91 4.82
N HIS A 96 -2.08 10.50 3.83
CA HIS A 96 -1.47 9.16 3.77
C HIS A 96 -0.50 8.81 4.92
N GLY A 97 0.01 9.79 5.68
CA GLY A 97 0.75 9.53 6.91
C GLY A 97 -0.10 8.84 7.98
N GLY A 98 -1.42 9.10 8.00
CA GLY A 98 -2.34 8.31 8.83
C GLY A 98 -2.50 6.87 8.34
N SER A 99 -2.40 6.63 7.02
CA SER A 99 -2.35 5.27 6.47
C SER A 99 -1.06 4.54 6.85
N VAL A 100 0.06 5.25 6.95
CA VAL A 100 1.34 4.72 7.46
C VAL A 100 1.19 4.30 8.92
N VAL A 101 0.68 5.20 9.79
CA VAL A 101 0.40 4.89 11.19
C VAL A 101 -0.48 3.65 11.32
N TRP A 102 -1.61 3.61 10.59
CA TRP A 102 -2.50 2.45 10.61
C TRP A 102 -1.81 1.16 10.18
N SER A 103 -1.01 1.22 9.10
CA SER A 103 -0.26 0.06 8.61
C SER A 103 0.81 -0.41 9.60
N THR A 104 1.43 0.50 10.36
CA THR A 104 2.35 0.17 11.45
C THR A 104 1.64 -0.60 12.56
N LEU A 105 0.44 -0.16 12.97
CA LEU A 105 -0.35 -0.87 13.99
C LEU A 105 -0.77 -2.27 13.52
N LYS A 106 -1.13 -2.40 12.23
CA LYS A 106 -1.42 -3.70 11.62
C LYS A 106 -0.20 -4.61 11.60
N LEU A 107 0.95 -4.06 11.22
CA LEU A 107 2.21 -4.80 11.19
C LEU A 107 2.59 -5.27 12.60
N ALA A 108 2.51 -4.40 13.61
CA ALA A 108 2.74 -4.77 15.01
C ALA A 108 1.81 -5.91 15.45
N THR A 109 0.51 -5.79 15.16
CA THR A 109 -0.50 -6.83 15.47
C THR A 109 -0.17 -8.16 14.77
N SER A 110 0.21 -8.13 13.49
CA SER A 110 0.56 -9.33 12.72
C SER A 110 1.82 -10.03 13.23
N ARG A 111 2.76 -9.27 13.79
CA ARG A 111 4.00 -9.79 14.41
C ARG A 111 3.81 -10.21 15.87
N GLY A 112 2.59 -10.11 16.41
CA GLY A 112 2.31 -10.38 17.83
C GLY A 112 2.94 -9.34 18.78
N LEU A 113 3.38 -8.19 18.28
CA LEU A 113 3.97 -7.13 19.08
C LEU A 113 2.85 -6.28 19.70
N GLU A 114 2.86 -6.18 21.02
CA GLU A 114 1.97 -5.30 21.76
C GLU A 114 2.64 -3.96 22.04
N LEU A 115 2.19 -2.92 21.33
CA LEU A 115 2.55 -1.53 21.62
C LEU A 115 1.84 -1.03 22.88
N LYS A 116 2.37 -1.36 24.06
CA LYS A 116 1.74 -1.06 25.37
C LYS A 116 1.92 0.41 25.77
N HIS A 117 2.96 1.05 25.24
CA HIS A 117 3.29 2.44 25.52
C HIS A 117 2.69 3.42 24.50
N LEU A 118 2.02 2.93 23.46
CA LEU A 118 1.17 3.76 22.60
C LEU A 118 -0.08 4.24 23.35
N LYS A 119 -0.09 5.50 23.76
CA LYS A 119 -1.17 6.09 24.56
C LYS A 119 -2.33 6.62 23.73
N SER A 120 -2.04 7.23 22.58
CA SER A 120 -3.05 7.63 21.63
C SER A 120 -2.51 7.77 20.22
N TRP A 121 -3.41 7.69 19.24
CA TRP A 121 -3.07 7.97 17.86
C TRP A 121 -4.18 8.76 17.18
N SER A 122 -3.80 9.67 16.30
CA SER A 122 -4.73 10.56 15.62
C SER A 122 -4.46 10.57 14.13
N THR A 123 -5.52 10.66 13.33
CA THR A 123 -5.43 10.79 11.88
C THR A 123 -6.19 12.01 11.42
N VAL A 124 -5.54 12.85 10.62
CA VAL A 124 -6.06 14.14 10.17
C VAL A 124 -6.20 14.11 8.65
N GLY A 125 -7.43 14.24 8.14
CA GLY A 125 -7.73 14.20 6.71
C GLY A 125 -7.32 12.90 6.01
N THR A 126 -7.17 11.78 6.73
CA THR A 126 -6.58 10.55 6.15
C THR A 126 -7.57 9.81 5.25
N PRO A 127 -7.24 9.61 3.94
CA PRO A 127 -8.02 8.76 3.07
C PRO A 127 -7.61 7.30 3.25
N PHE A 128 -8.36 6.54 4.04
CA PHE A 128 -8.13 5.09 4.14
C PHE A 128 -8.61 4.40 2.86
N LEU A 129 -7.65 3.84 2.13
CA LEU A 129 -7.92 3.02 0.95
C LEU A 129 -8.29 1.61 1.41
N HIS A 130 -9.50 1.20 1.06
CA HIS A 130 -9.99 -0.13 1.39
C HIS A 130 -9.88 -1.02 0.18
N HIS A 131 -9.11 -2.08 0.33
CA HIS A 131 -8.82 -3.01 -0.75
C HIS A 131 -9.77 -4.20 -0.71
N LYS A 132 -10.11 -4.71 -1.91
CA LYS A 132 -10.73 -6.02 -2.06
C LYS A 132 -9.95 -6.78 -3.11
N SER A 133 -9.59 -8.01 -2.77
CA SER A 133 -9.08 -8.95 -3.77
C SER A 133 -10.23 -9.66 -4.46
N ARG A 134 -9.89 -10.29 -5.59
CA ARG A 134 -10.73 -11.35 -6.16
C ARG A 134 -10.89 -12.48 -5.13
N SER A 135 -12.02 -13.17 -5.17
CA SER A 135 -12.21 -14.39 -4.36
C SER A 135 -11.13 -15.42 -4.66
N PRO A 136 -10.62 -16.19 -3.68
CA PRO A 136 -9.72 -17.32 -3.96
C PRO A 136 -10.36 -18.36 -4.88
N LEU A 137 -11.69 -18.45 -4.87
CA LEU A 137 -12.48 -19.32 -5.73
C LEU A 137 -12.81 -18.70 -7.10
N ASN A 138 -12.25 -17.54 -7.44
CA ASN A 138 -12.42 -16.97 -8.77
C ASN A 138 -11.76 -17.89 -9.81
N PRO A 139 -12.41 -18.21 -10.95
CA PRO A 139 -11.86 -19.13 -11.95
C PRO A 139 -10.46 -18.70 -12.41
N ILE A 140 -10.20 -17.40 -12.54
CA ILE A 140 -8.88 -16.88 -12.92
C ILE A 140 -7.82 -17.21 -11.86
N SER A 141 -8.16 -17.05 -10.57
CA SER A 141 -7.26 -17.39 -9.46
C SER A 141 -6.99 -18.89 -9.40
N LEU A 142 -8.00 -19.72 -9.68
CA LEU A 142 -7.85 -21.18 -9.77
C LEU A 142 -6.95 -21.57 -10.96
N THR A 143 -7.11 -20.94 -12.12
CA THR A 143 -6.24 -21.15 -13.27
C THR A 143 -4.79 -20.82 -12.93
N TYR A 144 -4.53 -19.67 -12.29
CA TYR A 144 -3.17 -19.32 -11.83
C TYR A 144 -2.62 -20.32 -10.82
N LEU A 145 -3.45 -20.82 -9.89
CA LEU A 145 -3.04 -21.84 -8.93
C LEU A 145 -2.65 -23.14 -9.64
N VAL A 146 -3.50 -23.66 -10.54
CA VAL A 146 -3.22 -24.90 -11.29
C VAL A 146 -1.95 -24.74 -12.14
N LEU A 147 -1.82 -23.63 -12.86
CA LEU A 147 -0.61 -23.32 -13.64
C LEU A 147 0.63 -23.29 -12.73
N SER A 148 0.56 -22.61 -11.58
CA SER A 148 1.69 -22.56 -10.65
C SER A 148 2.10 -23.94 -10.15
N LEU A 149 1.14 -24.80 -9.77
CA LEU A 149 1.40 -26.16 -9.30
C LEU A 149 2.02 -27.02 -10.41
N SER A 150 1.54 -26.88 -11.66
CA SER A 150 2.11 -27.61 -12.81
C SER A 150 3.55 -27.19 -13.12
N LEU A 151 3.94 -25.94 -12.82
CA LEU A 151 5.27 -25.41 -13.06
C LEU A 151 6.28 -25.75 -11.96
N ILE A 152 5.83 -26.19 -10.77
CA ILE A 152 6.73 -26.63 -9.68
C ILE A 152 7.47 -27.91 -10.06
N SER A 153 6.77 -28.88 -10.67
CA SER A 153 7.36 -30.17 -11.05
C SER A 153 8.58 -30.04 -11.99
N PRO A 154 8.52 -29.29 -13.11
CA PRO A 154 9.68 -29.10 -13.97
C PRO A 154 10.83 -28.37 -13.26
N VAL A 155 10.56 -27.36 -12.45
CA VAL A 155 11.61 -26.67 -11.65
C VAL A 155 12.29 -27.66 -10.70
N ALA A 156 11.52 -28.44 -9.95
CA ALA A 156 12.04 -29.41 -8.99
C ALA A 156 12.87 -30.49 -9.69
N ARG A 157 12.42 -30.98 -10.86
CA ARG A 157 13.17 -31.97 -11.66
C ARG A 157 14.47 -31.40 -12.20
N SER A 158 14.48 -30.16 -12.71
CA SER A 158 15.72 -29.53 -13.17
C SER A 158 16.72 -29.30 -12.04
N LEU A 159 16.25 -28.84 -10.86
CA LEU A 159 17.11 -28.69 -9.68
C LEU A 159 17.63 -30.03 -9.17
N TRP A 160 16.77 -31.06 -9.13
CA TRP A 160 17.16 -32.40 -8.75
C TRP A 160 18.21 -32.99 -9.68
N PHE A 161 18.04 -32.81 -11.00
CA PHE A 161 19.03 -33.22 -11.99
C PHE A 161 20.40 -32.57 -11.75
N LEU A 162 20.43 -31.26 -11.44
CA LEU A 162 21.67 -30.57 -11.10
C LEU A 162 22.30 -31.09 -9.80
N ILE A 163 21.50 -31.46 -8.80
CA ILE A 163 21.99 -32.09 -7.56
C ILE A 163 22.60 -33.47 -7.87
N LEU A 164 21.90 -34.29 -8.65
CA LEU A 164 22.41 -35.61 -9.06
C LEU A 164 23.73 -35.50 -9.83
N LEU A 165 23.85 -34.50 -10.71
CA LEU A 165 25.08 -34.22 -11.45
C LEU A 165 26.25 -33.87 -10.52
N VAL A 166 26.04 -32.94 -9.59
CA VAL A 166 27.08 -32.51 -8.64
C VAL A 166 27.47 -33.65 -7.69
N SER A 167 26.52 -34.51 -7.32
CA SER A 167 26.76 -35.64 -6.43
C SER A 167 27.46 -36.84 -7.10
N GLY A 168 27.73 -36.78 -8.41
CA GLY A 168 28.31 -37.90 -9.17
C GLY A 168 27.37 -39.09 -9.36
N GLN A 169 26.12 -39.00 -8.88
CA GLN A 169 25.14 -40.10 -8.97
C GLN A 169 24.69 -40.37 -10.41
N LEU A 170 24.86 -39.41 -11.32
CA LEU A 170 24.57 -39.59 -12.75
C LEU A 170 25.59 -40.51 -13.46
N ASP A 171 26.75 -40.80 -12.85
CA ASP A 171 27.76 -41.69 -13.44
C ASP A 171 27.34 -43.17 -13.42
N GLN A 172 26.29 -43.51 -12.66
CA GLN A 172 25.65 -44.83 -12.71
C GLN A 172 24.57 -44.94 -13.82
N GLY A 173 24.33 -43.85 -14.56
CA GLY A 173 23.27 -43.72 -15.58
C GLY A 173 21.92 -43.30 -14.98
N LEU A 174 21.15 -42.52 -15.74
CA LEU A 174 19.81 -42.10 -15.33
C LEU A 174 18.80 -43.18 -15.74
N VAL A 175 18.35 -43.99 -14.77
CA VAL A 175 17.30 -44.99 -15.01
C VAL A 175 15.94 -44.32 -14.89
N ILE A 176 15.28 -44.06 -16.02
CA ILE A 176 13.89 -43.63 -16.03
C ILE A 176 13.03 -44.88 -15.90
N ASN A 177 12.56 -45.16 -14.68
CA ASN A 177 11.70 -46.30 -14.39
C ASN A 177 10.41 -46.23 -15.25
N SER A 178 10.07 -47.33 -15.92
CA SER A 178 8.85 -47.43 -16.74
C SER A 178 7.57 -47.56 -15.93
N HIS A 179 7.67 -47.66 -14.61
CA HIS A 179 6.55 -48.03 -13.73
C HIS A 179 5.65 -46.89 -13.26
N ASP A 180 5.92 -45.63 -13.63
CA ASP A 180 4.92 -44.58 -13.46
C ASP A 180 4.01 -44.61 -14.69
N ASP A 181 2.70 -44.83 -14.51
CA ASP A 181 1.68 -44.74 -15.57
C ASP A 181 1.77 -43.37 -16.28
N VAL A 182 2.60 -43.30 -17.31
CA VAL A 182 2.82 -42.08 -18.09
C VAL A 182 1.59 -41.89 -18.96
N ASN A 183 0.72 -40.98 -18.53
CA ASN A 183 -0.43 -40.50 -19.29
C ASN A 183 -0.05 -40.34 -20.78
N PRO A 184 -0.80 -40.90 -21.75
CA PRO A 184 -0.41 -40.96 -23.17
C PRO A 184 0.02 -39.62 -23.79
N ILE A 185 -0.50 -38.50 -23.27
CA ILE A 185 -0.11 -37.14 -23.65
C ILE A 185 1.37 -36.85 -23.33
N ILE A 186 1.87 -37.31 -22.18
CA ILE A 186 3.28 -37.17 -21.79
C ILE A 186 4.16 -38.09 -22.64
N GLY A 187 3.67 -39.26 -23.06
CA GLY A 187 4.38 -40.15 -23.99
C GLY A 187 4.63 -39.50 -25.36
N VAL A 188 3.62 -38.80 -25.91
CA VAL A 188 3.71 -38.08 -27.20
C VAL A 188 4.65 -36.87 -27.12
N ILE A 189 4.74 -36.18 -25.99
CA ILE A 189 5.70 -35.08 -25.77
C ILE A 189 7.12 -35.62 -25.53
N ARG A 190 7.24 -36.79 -24.89
CA ARG A 190 8.52 -37.41 -24.54
C ARG A 190 9.26 -37.95 -25.75
N ALA A 191 8.57 -38.50 -26.74
CA ALA A 191 9.19 -39.07 -27.95
C ALA A 191 10.05 -38.06 -28.75
N PRO A 192 9.59 -36.85 -29.10
CA PRO A 192 10.43 -35.87 -29.80
C PRO A 192 11.63 -35.38 -28.98
N ILE A 193 11.51 -35.33 -27.65
CA ILE A 193 12.61 -34.92 -26.76
C ILE A 193 13.67 -36.03 -26.67
N LEU A 194 13.24 -37.30 -26.56
CA LEU A 194 14.15 -38.43 -26.60
C LEU A 194 14.85 -38.53 -27.97
N GLU A 195 14.12 -38.29 -29.05
CA GLU A 195 14.68 -38.27 -30.41
C GLU A 195 15.68 -37.11 -30.59
N LEU A 196 15.40 -35.92 -30.03
CA LEU A 196 16.34 -34.80 -30.02
C LEU A 196 17.61 -35.12 -29.23
N ILE A 197 17.47 -35.78 -28.07
CA ILE A 197 18.60 -36.21 -27.24
C ILE A 197 19.41 -37.32 -27.94
N ASN A 198 18.75 -38.20 -28.71
CA ASN A 198 19.42 -39.18 -29.59
C ASN A 198 20.26 -38.47 -30.66
N GLN A 199 19.67 -37.47 -31.32
CA GLN A 199 20.32 -36.68 -32.36
C GLN A 199 21.47 -35.82 -31.83
N MET A 200 21.47 -35.49 -30.54
CA MET A 200 22.58 -34.87 -29.82
C MET A 200 23.67 -35.87 -29.38
N GLY A 201 23.57 -37.15 -29.76
CA GLY A 201 24.61 -38.16 -29.57
C GLY A 201 24.56 -38.90 -28.23
N VAL A 202 23.44 -38.87 -27.50
CA VAL A 202 23.26 -39.60 -26.24
C VAL A 202 22.45 -40.88 -26.51
N PRO A 203 23.07 -42.09 -26.50
CA PRO A 203 22.36 -43.34 -26.75
C PRO A 203 21.46 -43.73 -25.57
N PHE A 204 20.37 -44.43 -25.89
CA PHE A 204 19.43 -44.98 -24.91
C PHE A 204 19.53 -46.51 -24.89
N GLU A 205 19.67 -47.09 -23.71
CA GLU A 205 19.53 -48.54 -23.53
C GLU A 205 18.21 -48.84 -22.80
N THR A 206 17.38 -49.67 -23.42
CA THR A 206 16.19 -50.23 -22.78
C THR A 206 16.61 -51.34 -21.82
N VAL A 207 16.38 -51.15 -20.52
CA VAL A 207 16.59 -52.15 -19.45
C VAL A 207 15.25 -52.69 -18.97
N GLU A 208 15.23 -53.87 -18.33
CA GLU A 208 14.00 -54.56 -17.90
C GLU A 208 13.02 -53.67 -17.09
N ASN A 209 13.52 -52.66 -16.37
CA ASN A 209 12.70 -51.76 -15.53
C ASN A 209 12.60 -50.31 -16.06
N GLY A 210 13.02 -50.01 -17.28
CA GLY A 210 12.96 -48.64 -17.80
C GLY A 210 13.90 -48.31 -18.96
N ILE A 211 14.09 -47.02 -19.22
CA ILE A 211 15.10 -46.53 -20.19
C ILE A 211 16.27 -45.99 -19.38
N ARG A 212 17.45 -46.58 -19.54
CA ARG A 212 18.71 -46.06 -19.02
C ARG A 212 19.27 -45.06 -20.02
N LEU A 213 19.28 -43.78 -19.64
CA LEU A 213 20.12 -42.79 -20.31
C LEU A 213 21.54 -42.95 -19.77
N GLY A 214 22.50 -43.22 -20.66
CA GLY A 214 23.92 -43.13 -20.31
C GLY A 214 24.73 -44.41 -20.48
N SER A 215 24.87 -44.90 -21.72
CA SER A 215 26.15 -45.43 -22.18
C SER A 215 26.74 -44.46 -23.20
N PHE A 216 27.05 -43.23 -22.77
CA PHE A 216 27.65 -42.23 -23.67
C PHE A 216 29.08 -42.67 -24.05
N ILE A 217 29.31 -43.01 -25.32
CA ILE A 217 30.64 -43.22 -25.90
C ILE A 217 30.75 -42.35 -27.17
N PRO A 218 31.38 -41.15 -27.12
CA PRO A 218 31.92 -40.52 -28.30
C PRO A 218 33.38 -41.01 -28.43
N GLY A 219 33.56 -42.32 -28.62
CA GLY A 219 34.87 -42.95 -28.81
C GLY A 219 35.85 -43.03 -27.63
N GLY A 220 35.46 -42.83 -26.36
CA GLY A 220 36.38 -42.97 -25.21
C GLY A 220 35.75 -43.12 -23.81
N ASP A 221 36.57 -43.50 -22.81
CA ASP A 221 36.26 -43.91 -21.41
C ASP A 221 35.71 -42.80 -20.47
N VAL A 222 35.05 -41.76 -20.97
CA VAL A 222 34.70 -40.57 -20.17
C VAL A 222 33.27 -40.66 -19.61
N SER A 223 33.10 -40.46 -18.30
CA SER A 223 31.78 -40.48 -17.64
C SER A 223 30.87 -39.34 -18.13
N PHE A 224 29.54 -39.51 -18.02
CA PHE A 224 28.56 -38.50 -18.44
C PHE A 224 28.74 -37.16 -17.71
N SER A 225 29.08 -37.20 -16.41
CA SER A 225 29.42 -35.99 -15.65
C SER A 225 30.70 -35.32 -16.18
N ALA A 226 31.73 -36.10 -16.50
CA ALA A 226 32.98 -35.60 -17.06
C ALA A 226 32.80 -35.03 -18.47
N TYR A 227 31.89 -35.57 -19.28
CA TYR A 227 31.49 -34.95 -20.55
C TYR A 227 30.76 -33.62 -20.34
N LEU A 228 29.75 -33.60 -19.48
CA LEU A 228 28.96 -32.38 -19.21
C LEU A 228 29.80 -31.23 -18.64
N LEU A 229 30.80 -31.53 -17.81
CA LEU A 229 31.68 -30.53 -17.18
C LEU A 229 32.96 -30.27 -17.98
N GLY A 230 33.40 -31.20 -18.82
CA GLY A 230 34.68 -31.16 -19.52
C GLY A 230 34.62 -30.72 -20.98
N THR A 231 33.41 -30.62 -21.58
CA THR A 231 33.23 -30.25 -22.99
C THR A 231 32.41 -28.97 -23.15
N PHE A 232 32.65 -28.23 -24.23
CA PHE A 232 31.91 -27.01 -24.54
C PHE A 232 30.42 -27.30 -24.81
N GLU A 233 30.11 -28.42 -25.46
CA GLU A 233 28.76 -28.92 -25.69
C GLU A 233 28.06 -29.23 -24.37
N GLY A 234 28.77 -29.87 -23.44
CA GLY A 234 28.32 -30.13 -22.07
C GLY A 234 27.92 -28.86 -21.32
N TRP A 235 28.77 -27.84 -21.34
CA TRP A 235 28.47 -26.53 -20.80
C TRP A 235 27.24 -25.88 -21.45
N GLY A 236 27.06 -26.06 -22.77
CA GLY A 236 25.86 -25.60 -23.49
C GLY A 236 24.57 -26.27 -22.98
N ILE A 237 24.59 -27.57 -22.75
CA ILE A 237 23.46 -28.33 -22.19
C ILE A 237 23.15 -27.87 -20.76
N LEU A 238 24.18 -27.69 -19.92
CA LEU A 238 24.01 -27.20 -18.55
C LEU A 238 23.40 -25.79 -18.51
N LEU A 239 23.89 -24.90 -19.37
CA LEU A 239 23.34 -23.55 -19.51
C LEU A 239 21.87 -23.59 -19.95
N ALA A 240 21.51 -24.44 -20.90
CA ALA A 240 20.13 -24.59 -21.35
C ALA A 240 19.21 -25.11 -20.23
N ILE A 241 19.66 -26.08 -19.44
CA ILE A 241 18.92 -26.61 -18.28
C ILE A 241 18.72 -25.52 -17.21
N LEU A 242 19.78 -24.76 -16.90
CA LEU A 242 19.72 -23.64 -15.95
C LEU A 242 18.77 -22.55 -16.43
N LEU A 243 18.85 -22.17 -17.71
CA LEU A 243 17.97 -21.17 -18.30
C LEU A 243 16.51 -21.63 -18.29
N PHE A 244 16.25 -22.89 -18.66
CA PHE A 244 14.92 -23.47 -18.61
C PHE A 244 14.35 -23.49 -17.18
N ALA A 245 15.15 -23.93 -16.21
CA ALA A 245 14.76 -23.93 -14.79
C ALA A 245 14.44 -22.51 -14.31
N TYR A 246 15.28 -21.53 -14.67
CA TYR A 246 15.10 -20.13 -14.32
C TYR A 246 13.83 -19.53 -14.94
N LEU A 247 13.60 -19.71 -16.25
CA LEU A 247 12.41 -19.22 -16.94
C LEU A 247 11.13 -19.85 -16.39
N THR A 248 11.16 -21.16 -16.11
CA THR A 248 10.03 -21.88 -15.52
C THR A 248 9.76 -21.39 -14.10
N LEU A 249 10.80 -21.12 -13.30
CA LEU A 249 10.68 -20.52 -11.98
C LEU A 249 10.10 -19.10 -12.04
N LEU A 250 10.51 -18.29 -13.01
CA LEU A 250 9.94 -16.96 -13.24
C LEU A 250 8.44 -17.03 -13.59
N LEU A 251 8.06 -17.94 -14.49
CA LEU A 251 6.65 -18.17 -14.84
C LEU A 251 5.85 -18.67 -13.64
N CYS A 252 6.42 -19.58 -12.84
CA CYS A 252 5.81 -20.06 -11.61
C CYS A 252 5.58 -18.90 -10.63
N SER A 253 6.60 -18.08 -10.37
CA SER A 253 6.54 -16.90 -9.51
C SER A 253 5.46 -15.91 -9.98
N TYR A 254 5.38 -15.66 -11.28
CA TYR A 254 4.35 -14.81 -11.88
C TYR A 254 2.92 -15.33 -11.64
N CYS A 255 2.73 -16.66 -11.69
CA CYS A 255 1.43 -17.30 -11.43
C CYS A 255 1.09 -17.37 -9.93
N VAL A 256 2.08 -17.58 -9.06
CA VAL A 256 1.88 -17.63 -7.61
C VAL A 256 1.51 -16.26 -7.04
N ALA A 257 2.08 -15.18 -7.56
CA ALA A 257 1.92 -13.84 -6.99
C ALA A 257 0.45 -13.36 -6.86
N PRO A 258 -0.43 -13.50 -7.87
CA PRO A 258 -1.85 -13.18 -7.71
C PRO A 258 -2.57 -14.05 -6.67
N VAL A 259 -2.19 -15.32 -6.55
CA VAL A 259 -2.82 -16.28 -5.62
C VAL A 259 -2.44 -15.95 -4.18
N SER A 260 -1.14 -15.74 -3.91
CA SER A 260 -0.65 -15.36 -2.59
C SER A 260 -1.30 -14.06 -2.12
N GLU A 261 -1.54 -13.12 -3.04
CA GLU A 261 -2.12 -11.83 -2.70
C GLU A 261 -3.63 -11.90 -2.40
N VAL A 262 -4.34 -12.83 -3.04
CA VAL A 262 -5.74 -13.13 -2.67
C VAL A 262 -5.82 -13.72 -1.25
N LEU A 263 -4.93 -14.64 -0.90
CA LEU A 263 -4.88 -15.23 0.45
C LEU A 263 -4.54 -14.17 1.50
N ARG A 264 -3.51 -13.35 1.24
CA ARG A 264 -3.10 -12.27 2.12
C ARG A 264 -4.22 -11.26 2.39
N ASN A 265 -4.99 -10.88 1.37
CA ASN A 265 -6.13 -9.98 1.53
C ASN A 265 -7.22 -10.52 2.47
N GLY A 266 -7.47 -11.84 2.45
CA GLY A 266 -8.38 -12.48 3.39
C GLY A 266 -7.90 -12.40 4.85
N LEU A 267 -6.59 -12.55 5.05
CA LEU A 267 -5.94 -12.38 6.36
C LEU A 267 -5.96 -10.92 6.81
N GLU A 268 -5.74 -9.97 5.89
CA GLU A 268 -5.72 -8.54 6.20
C GLU A 268 -7.06 -8.03 6.72
N LYS A 269 -8.20 -8.49 6.18
CA LYS A 269 -9.51 -8.07 6.70
C LYS A 269 -9.72 -8.46 8.17
N ARG A 270 -9.25 -9.66 8.56
CA ARG A 270 -9.27 -10.11 9.96
C ARG A 270 -8.28 -9.32 10.81
N LEU A 271 -7.13 -8.99 10.23
CA LEU A 271 -6.12 -8.16 10.87
C LEU A 271 -6.64 -6.75 11.15
N ASP A 272 -7.30 -6.10 10.19
CA ASP A 272 -7.88 -4.76 10.37
C ASP A 272 -8.81 -4.73 11.59
N GLN A 273 -9.70 -5.72 11.71
CA GLN A 273 -10.62 -5.85 12.84
C GLN A 273 -9.89 -6.06 14.17
N ARG A 274 -8.92 -6.99 14.23
CA ARG A 274 -8.14 -7.26 15.44
C ARG A 274 -7.31 -6.05 15.88
N THR A 275 -6.66 -5.39 14.93
CA THR A 275 -5.86 -4.19 15.18
C THR A 275 -6.74 -3.05 15.71
N PHE A 276 -7.93 -2.85 15.15
CA PHE A 276 -8.83 -1.81 15.65
C PHE A 276 -9.47 -2.17 16.98
N GLN A 277 -9.74 -3.45 17.26
CA GLN A 277 -10.14 -3.88 18.60
C GLN A 277 -9.06 -3.57 19.65
N ARG A 278 -7.78 -3.70 19.27
CA ARG A 278 -6.64 -3.42 20.16
C ARG A 278 -6.36 -1.93 20.34
N TYR A 279 -6.32 -1.17 19.25
CA TYR A 279 -5.86 0.23 19.26
C TYR A 279 -6.94 1.26 18.98
N GLY A 280 -8.12 0.83 18.54
CA GLY A 280 -9.24 1.73 18.24
C GLY A 280 -9.69 2.52 19.46
N GLY A 281 -9.44 2.04 20.68
CA GLY A 281 -9.87 2.70 21.91
C GLY A 281 -9.15 4.03 22.18
N THR A 282 -8.03 4.28 21.50
CA THR A 282 -7.20 5.48 21.66
C THR A 282 -7.05 6.28 20.37
N TRP A 283 -7.85 5.94 19.35
CA TRP A 283 -7.85 6.62 18.06
C TRP A 283 -8.68 7.91 18.08
N LEU A 284 -8.24 8.95 17.36
CA LEU A 284 -9.05 10.11 16.98
C LEU A 284 -8.96 10.35 15.48
N GLY A 285 -10.10 10.33 14.78
CA GLY A 285 -10.19 10.72 13.37
C GLY A 285 -10.71 12.16 13.23
N ILE A 286 -9.90 13.05 12.67
CA ILE A 286 -10.29 14.44 12.34
C ILE A 286 -10.41 14.56 10.83
N TRP A 287 -11.58 14.88 10.33
CA TRP A 287 -11.83 15.02 8.89
C TRP A 287 -13.06 15.90 8.61
N SER A 288 -13.07 16.56 7.46
CA SER A 288 -14.19 17.33 6.91
C SER A 288 -14.85 16.58 5.75
N LYS A 289 -16.15 16.76 5.57
CA LYS A 289 -16.92 16.27 4.43
C LYS A 289 -16.50 16.90 3.12
N ASP A 290 -15.90 18.08 3.15
CA ASP A 290 -15.41 18.80 1.98
C ASP A 290 -13.91 18.54 1.71
N ASP A 291 -13.30 17.57 2.41
CA ASP A 291 -11.89 17.20 2.22
C ASP A 291 -11.63 16.67 0.80
N GLU A 292 -10.79 17.39 0.06
CA GLU A 292 -10.58 17.17 -1.37
C GLU A 292 -9.80 15.89 -1.65
N ALA A 293 -8.90 15.46 -0.76
CA ALA A 293 -8.16 14.22 -0.96
C ALA A 293 -9.06 13.00 -0.75
N ILE A 294 -9.89 13.02 0.30
CA ILE A 294 -10.85 11.94 0.58
C ILE A 294 -11.87 11.85 -0.56
N ASN A 295 -12.50 12.98 -0.93
CA ASN A 295 -13.52 13.01 -1.96
C ASN A 295 -12.96 12.75 -3.36
N GLY A 296 -11.80 13.33 -3.69
CA GLY A 296 -11.12 13.11 -4.97
C GLY A 296 -10.80 11.64 -5.19
N LEU A 297 -10.18 11.00 -4.20
CA LEU A 297 -9.89 9.56 -4.25
C LEU A 297 -11.17 8.72 -4.29
N LYS A 298 -12.22 9.09 -3.56
CA LYS A 298 -13.53 8.42 -3.66
C LYS A 298 -14.12 8.52 -5.07
N LYS A 299 -14.03 9.68 -5.72
CA LYS A 299 -14.50 9.89 -7.10
C LYS A 299 -13.68 9.15 -8.15
N THR A 300 -12.42 8.81 -7.89
CA THR A 300 -11.67 7.93 -8.80
C THR A 300 -12.30 6.54 -8.98
N LEU A 301 -13.10 6.07 -8.00
CA LEU A 301 -13.85 4.82 -8.09
C LEU A 301 -15.00 4.88 -9.11
N GLU A 302 -15.46 6.08 -9.45
CA GLU A 302 -16.59 6.35 -10.36
C GLU A 302 -16.11 6.85 -11.73
N LEU A 303 -14.80 6.88 -12.00
CA LEU A 303 -14.24 7.50 -13.21
C LEU A 303 -14.76 6.82 -14.50
N SER A 304 -15.54 7.56 -15.28
CA SER A 304 -16.24 7.07 -16.48
C SER A 304 -15.49 7.33 -17.80
N VAL A 305 -14.37 8.07 -17.78
CA VAL A 305 -13.64 8.56 -18.96
C VAL A 305 -13.15 7.41 -19.86
N SER A 306 -13.36 7.56 -21.17
CA SER A 306 -12.74 6.70 -22.19
C SER A 306 -11.47 7.34 -22.72
N PHE A 307 -10.37 6.59 -22.69
CA PHE A 307 -9.05 7.01 -23.14
C PHE A 307 -8.79 6.65 -24.60
N LEU A 308 -9.60 5.76 -25.17
CA LEU A 308 -9.48 5.33 -26.56
C LEU A 308 -10.57 5.93 -27.42
N GLY A 309 -10.15 6.56 -28.52
CA GLY A 309 -11.04 7.04 -29.57
C GLY A 309 -11.82 5.90 -30.23
N THR A 310 -13.01 6.21 -30.72
CA THR A 310 -13.74 5.32 -31.62
C THR A 310 -13.01 5.25 -32.95
N LEU A 311 -12.85 4.04 -33.46
CA LEU A 311 -12.32 3.83 -34.79
C LEU A 311 -13.47 4.09 -35.77
N VAL A 312 -13.44 5.26 -36.40
CA VAL A 312 -14.45 5.72 -37.37
C VAL A 312 -13.71 6.08 -38.66
N PRO A 313 -14.26 5.74 -39.84
CA PRO A 313 -13.74 6.27 -41.09
C PRO A 313 -13.71 7.80 -41.03
N ARG A 314 -12.53 8.41 -41.18
CA ARG A 314 -12.39 9.86 -41.06
C ARG A 314 -13.05 10.59 -42.23
N ASP A 315 -13.70 11.71 -41.93
CA ASP A 315 -14.15 12.67 -42.94
C ASP A 315 -12.93 13.28 -43.64
N ARG A 316 -13.10 13.64 -44.92
CA ARG A 316 -12.01 14.10 -45.77
C ARG A 316 -11.76 15.58 -45.52
N ILE A 317 -10.81 15.89 -44.65
CA ILE A 317 -10.46 17.28 -44.32
C ILE A 317 -8.99 17.56 -44.71
N TYR A 318 -8.10 16.57 -44.62
CA TYR A 318 -6.67 16.73 -44.90
C TYR A 318 -6.20 15.88 -46.09
N ILE A 319 -5.10 16.30 -46.73
CA ILE A 319 -4.48 15.56 -47.84
C ILE A 319 -4.05 14.14 -47.42
N SER A 320 -3.63 13.97 -46.17
CA SER A 320 -3.31 12.67 -45.58
C SER A 320 -4.50 11.70 -45.54
N ASP A 321 -5.74 12.19 -45.58
CA ASP A 321 -6.93 11.34 -45.62
C ASP A 321 -7.09 10.64 -46.98
N PHE A 322 -6.50 11.17 -48.06
CA PHE A 322 -6.48 10.50 -49.36
C PHE A 322 -5.52 9.32 -49.38
N VAL A 323 -4.41 9.38 -48.64
CA VAL A 323 -3.48 8.24 -48.49
C VAL A 323 -4.15 7.07 -47.75
N SER A 324 -5.14 7.36 -46.89
CA SER A 324 -5.92 6.32 -46.19
C SER A 324 -7.00 5.64 -47.04
N LEU A 325 -7.20 6.04 -48.30
CA LEU A 325 -8.25 5.49 -49.19
C LEU A 325 -8.23 3.96 -49.30
N PRO A 326 -7.07 3.29 -49.51
CA PRO A 326 -7.03 1.84 -49.66
C PRO A 326 -7.41 1.08 -48.38
N SER A 327 -7.17 1.67 -47.21
CA SER A 327 -7.46 1.01 -45.92
C SER A 327 -8.90 1.18 -45.46
N ARG A 328 -9.73 2.01 -46.12
CA ARG A 328 -11.12 2.28 -45.72
C ARG A 328 -12.05 1.05 -45.73
N PRO A 329 -12.04 0.16 -46.74
CA PRO A 329 -12.85 -1.05 -46.73
C PRO A 329 -12.47 -1.95 -45.54
N LEU A 330 -11.17 -2.11 -45.31
CA LEU A 330 -10.61 -2.82 -44.14
C LEU A 330 -11.04 -2.18 -42.82
N LEU A 331 -11.00 -0.85 -42.71
CA LEU A 331 -11.44 -0.12 -41.53
C LEU A 331 -12.94 -0.29 -41.28
N ARG A 332 -13.79 -0.34 -42.30
CA ARG A 332 -15.23 -0.59 -42.14
C ARG A 332 -15.53 -2.01 -41.65
N LEU A 333 -14.73 -3.00 -42.05
CA LEU A 333 -14.82 -4.37 -41.56
C LEU A 333 -14.28 -4.51 -40.14
N PHE A 334 -13.16 -3.87 -39.84
CA PHE A 334 -12.48 -3.99 -38.54
C PHE A 334 -13.05 -3.07 -37.45
N ALA A 335 -13.59 -1.90 -37.80
CA ALA A 335 -14.10 -0.93 -36.83
C ALA A 335 -15.21 -1.49 -35.93
N PRO A 336 -16.22 -2.26 -36.41
CA PRO A 336 -17.20 -2.89 -35.54
C PRO A 336 -16.56 -3.85 -34.53
N PHE A 337 -15.61 -4.66 -34.98
CA PHE A 337 -14.87 -5.60 -34.13
C PHE A 337 -14.04 -4.85 -33.07
N TYR A 338 -13.26 -3.86 -33.51
CA TYR A 338 -12.47 -3.01 -32.62
C TYR A 338 -13.35 -2.28 -31.60
N ASN A 339 -14.38 -1.57 -32.05
CA ASN A 339 -15.22 -0.73 -31.20
C ASN A 339 -16.05 -1.55 -30.20
N ARG A 340 -16.47 -2.78 -30.55
CA ARG A 340 -17.29 -3.64 -29.67
C ARG A 340 -16.48 -4.53 -28.75
N LEU A 341 -15.31 -5.02 -29.18
CA LEU A 341 -14.54 -6.03 -28.43
C LEU A 341 -13.22 -5.48 -27.90
N LEU A 342 -12.36 -4.94 -28.77
CA LEU A 342 -11.01 -4.52 -28.39
C LEU A 342 -11.01 -3.22 -27.57
N ARG A 343 -11.76 -2.21 -28.01
CA ARG A 343 -11.81 -0.89 -27.39
C ARG A 343 -12.29 -0.97 -25.93
N PRO A 344 -13.42 -1.62 -25.58
CA PRO A 344 -13.84 -1.71 -24.18
C PRO A 344 -12.82 -2.43 -23.30
N ALA A 345 -12.18 -3.48 -23.82
CA ALA A 345 -11.17 -4.24 -23.09
C ALA A 345 -9.90 -3.41 -22.81
N LEU A 346 -9.38 -2.74 -23.84
CA LEU A 346 -8.19 -1.88 -23.72
C LEU A 346 -8.48 -0.63 -22.88
N ASP A 347 -9.63 0.01 -23.08
CA ASP A 347 -10.07 1.18 -22.31
C ASP A 347 -10.20 0.84 -20.83
N SER A 348 -10.79 -0.32 -20.51
CA SER A 348 -10.87 -0.82 -19.13
C SER A 348 -9.48 -1.04 -18.51
N LYS A 349 -8.50 -1.56 -19.27
CA LYS A 349 -7.12 -1.71 -18.79
C LYS A 349 -6.42 -0.38 -18.55
N ILE A 350 -6.51 0.56 -19.49
CA ILE A 350 -5.89 1.90 -19.37
C ILE A 350 -6.53 2.66 -18.21
N ARG A 351 -7.86 2.65 -18.12
CA ARG A 351 -8.60 3.27 -17.02
C ARG A 351 -8.18 2.71 -15.66
N LYS A 352 -8.04 1.38 -15.54
CA LYS A 352 -7.53 0.75 -14.32
C LYS A 352 -6.11 1.22 -13.99
N LEU A 353 -5.24 1.37 -14.98
CA LEU A 353 -3.89 1.89 -14.77
C LEU A 353 -3.93 3.33 -14.25
N VAL A 354 -4.71 4.21 -14.89
CA VAL A 354 -4.86 5.61 -14.47
C VAL A 354 -5.44 5.73 -13.05
N ILE A 355 -6.50 4.98 -12.75
CA ILE A 355 -7.11 4.95 -11.41
C ILE A 355 -6.09 4.47 -10.37
N LYS A 356 -5.36 3.39 -10.66
CA LYS A 356 -4.33 2.86 -9.75
C LYS A 356 -3.20 3.84 -9.52
N THR A 357 -2.73 4.52 -10.56
CA THR A 357 -1.69 5.55 -10.43
C THR A 357 -2.18 6.74 -9.62
N ALA A 358 -3.40 7.24 -9.86
CA ALA A 358 -3.97 8.36 -9.10
C ALA A 358 -4.11 8.01 -7.61
N GLN A 359 -4.54 6.79 -7.30
CA GLN A 359 -4.67 6.28 -5.92
C GLN A 359 -3.34 5.90 -5.27
N GLY A 360 -2.23 5.91 -6.03
CA GLY A 360 -0.96 5.33 -5.58
C GLY A 360 -1.06 3.84 -5.22
N ASN A 361 -1.98 3.11 -5.85
CA ASN A 361 -2.20 1.68 -5.63
C ASN A 361 -1.35 0.85 -6.61
N ASN A 362 -0.12 0.53 -6.22
CA ASN A 362 0.77 -0.34 -6.99
C ASN A 362 0.78 -1.80 -6.49
N ARG A 363 -0.27 -2.20 -5.76
CA ARG A 363 -0.43 -3.58 -5.27
C ARG A 363 -0.93 -4.50 -6.39
N PRO A 364 -0.27 -5.63 -6.64
CA PRO A 364 -0.73 -6.60 -7.64
C PRO A 364 -2.08 -7.19 -7.20
N ALA A 365 -2.98 -7.46 -8.15
CA ALA A 365 -4.27 -8.14 -7.92
C ALA A 365 -5.24 -7.52 -6.90
N ALA A 366 -4.92 -6.39 -6.26
CA ALA A 366 -5.79 -5.67 -5.34
C ALA A 366 -6.36 -4.41 -5.99
N ASP A 367 -7.67 -4.24 -5.89
CA ASP A 367 -8.38 -3.05 -6.34
C ASP A 367 -8.90 -2.30 -5.11
N VAL A 368 -8.82 -0.97 -5.14
CA VAL A 368 -9.46 -0.13 -4.12
C VAL A 368 -10.96 -0.17 -4.41
N VAL A 369 -11.75 -0.53 -3.40
CA VAL A 369 -13.21 -0.63 -3.51
C VAL A 369 -13.95 0.45 -2.74
N ALA A 370 -13.29 1.07 -1.77
CA ALA A 370 -13.83 2.18 -1.02
C ALA A 370 -12.70 3.08 -0.54
N VAL A 371 -13.01 4.35 -0.38
CA VAL A 371 -12.18 5.34 0.30
C VAL A 371 -13.02 5.92 1.42
N SER A 372 -12.51 5.90 2.64
CA SER A 372 -13.24 6.45 3.78
C SER A 372 -12.30 7.14 4.78
N PRO A 373 -12.83 8.02 5.64
CA PRO A 373 -12.06 8.64 6.72
C PRO A 373 -11.83 7.70 7.92
N HIS A 374 -12.33 6.45 7.85
CA HIS A 374 -12.29 5.49 8.95
C HIS A 374 -11.41 4.27 8.59
N PRO A 375 -10.54 3.78 9.49
CA PRO A 375 -9.64 2.65 9.22
C PRO A 375 -10.34 1.34 8.83
N ILE A 376 -11.60 1.17 9.21
CA ILE A 376 -12.43 0.00 8.90
C ILE A 376 -13.67 0.39 8.07
N VAL A 377 -13.91 -0.32 6.96
CA VAL A 377 -15.07 -0.13 6.06
C VAL A 377 -16.42 -0.21 6.78
N LYS A 378 -16.67 -1.29 7.54
CA LYS A 378 -18.00 -1.58 8.11
C LYS A 378 -18.45 -0.51 9.12
N GLN A 379 -17.51 0.13 9.80
CA GLN A 379 -17.78 1.17 10.80
C GLN A 379 -17.85 2.57 10.18
N ALA A 380 -17.30 2.77 8.97
CA ALA A 380 -17.33 4.08 8.30
C ALA A 380 -18.75 4.62 8.06
N ASN A 381 -19.75 3.75 7.97
CA ASN A 381 -21.16 4.14 7.81
C ASN A 381 -21.84 4.54 9.14
N ASP A 382 -21.29 4.12 10.29
CA ASP A 382 -21.97 4.21 11.59
C ASP A 382 -21.21 5.04 12.66
N SER A 383 -19.90 5.33 12.48
CA SER A 383 -19.04 5.73 13.63
C SER A 383 -18.22 7.01 13.51
N GLY A 384 -17.92 7.47 12.30
CA GLY A 384 -17.05 8.63 12.11
C GLY A 384 -17.88 9.90 12.02
N THR A 385 -18.11 10.59 13.14
CA THR A 385 -18.66 11.96 13.03
C THR A 385 -17.58 12.86 12.44
N ALA A 386 -17.86 13.48 11.29
CA ALA A 386 -17.05 14.59 10.78
C ALA A 386 -16.92 15.69 11.84
N ILE A 387 -15.93 16.56 11.67
CA ILE A 387 -15.76 17.75 12.51
C ILE A 387 -17.07 18.59 12.58
N PRO A 388 -17.28 19.40 13.64
CA PRO A 388 -18.47 20.23 13.76
C PRO A 388 -18.69 21.12 12.53
N ARG A 389 -19.96 21.29 12.10
CA ARG A 389 -20.31 22.08 10.90
C ARG A 389 -19.76 23.51 10.92
N TRP A 390 -19.75 24.17 12.09
CA TRP A 390 -19.18 25.52 12.21
C TRP A 390 -17.68 25.53 11.94
N PHE A 391 -16.96 24.48 12.35
CA PHE A 391 -15.53 24.36 12.14
C PHE A 391 -15.24 24.01 10.67
N GLU A 392 -16.04 23.11 10.09
CA GLU A 392 -16.02 22.81 8.66
C GLU A 392 -16.24 24.06 7.79
N HIS A 393 -17.27 24.86 8.06
CA HIS A 393 -17.49 26.12 7.35
C HIS A 393 -16.33 27.10 7.51
N LYS A 394 -15.71 27.16 8.69
CA LYS A 394 -14.53 28.00 8.93
C LYS A 394 -13.33 27.55 8.10
N MET A 395 -13.09 26.23 7.98
CA MET A 395 -12.04 25.68 7.13
C MET A 395 -12.31 25.97 5.65
N LEU A 396 -13.54 25.70 5.19
CA LEU A 396 -13.95 25.91 3.81
C LEU A 396 -13.83 27.38 3.41
N HIS A 397 -14.35 28.30 4.23
CA HIS A 397 -14.22 29.74 3.99
C HIS A 397 -12.76 30.19 3.93
N ALA A 398 -11.88 29.65 4.78
CA ALA A 398 -10.45 29.95 4.72
C ALA A 398 -9.79 29.46 3.42
N ALA A 399 -10.17 28.27 2.94
CA ALA A 399 -9.69 27.70 1.68
C ALA A 399 -10.21 28.51 0.48
N ASP A 400 -11.49 28.84 0.44
CA ASP A 400 -12.13 29.62 -0.64
C ASP A 400 -11.48 30.98 -0.82
N MET A 401 -11.14 31.66 0.27
CA MET A 401 -10.43 32.94 0.24
C MET A 401 -9.04 32.84 -0.41
N GLN A 402 -8.43 31.66 -0.42
CA GLN A 402 -7.13 31.41 -1.05
C GLN A 402 -7.25 30.70 -2.41
N ALA A 403 -8.45 30.27 -2.81
CA ALA A 403 -8.69 29.52 -4.04
C ALA A 403 -8.31 30.30 -5.31
N GLN A 404 -8.32 31.63 -5.25
CA GLN A 404 -7.85 32.49 -6.36
C GLN A 404 -6.39 32.19 -6.77
N LYS A 405 -5.56 31.68 -5.85
CA LYS A 405 -4.17 31.28 -6.11
C LYS A 405 -4.05 29.96 -6.87
N LEU A 406 -5.14 29.19 -7.02
CA LEU A 406 -5.15 27.91 -7.73
C LEU A 406 -5.11 28.09 -9.25
N GLY A 407 -5.73 29.14 -9.79
CA GLY A 407 -5.86 29.35 -11.23
C GLY A 407 -4.51 29.32 -11.99
N PRO A 408 -3.50 30.11 -11.57
CA PRO A 408 -2.17 30.06 -12.17
C PRO A 408 -1.49 28.69 -12.07
N LYS A 409 -1.57 28.02 -10.91
CA LYS A 409 -0.98 26.69 -10.68
C LYS A 409 -1.64 25.62 -11.56
N LEU A 410 -2.95 25.71 -11.77
CA LEU A 410 -3.68 24.83 -12.69
C LEU A 410 -3.29 25.07 -14.15
N ARG A 411 -2.97 26.31 -14.54
CA ARG A 411 -2.46 26.60 -15.89
C ARG A 411 -1.09 25.99 -16.12
N GLU A 412 -0.21 26.07 -15.13
CA GLU A 412 1.11 25.42 -15.17
C GLU A 412 0.96 23.90 -15.32
N PHE A 413 0.07 23.29 -14.53
CA PHE A 413 -0.27 21.87 -14.65
C PHE A 413 -0.70 21.45 -16.06
N LEU A 414 -1.59 22.23 -16.69
CA LEU A 414 -2.04 21.94 -18.06
C LEU A 414 -0.93 22.07 -19.11
N GLY A 415 0.16 22.77 -18.78
CA GLY A 415 1.34 22.91 -19.64
C GLY A 415 2.39 21.81 -19.45
N GLU A 416 2.24 20.90 -18.48
CA GLU A 416 3.23 19.86 -18.20
C GLU A 416 3.12 18.67 -19.17
N ALA A 417 4.29 18.09 -19.51
CA ALA A 417 4.39 17.01 -20.49
C ALA A 417 3.73 15.69 -20.03
N THR A 418 3.61 15.47 -18.71
CA THR A 418 2.93 14.31 -18.15
C THR A 418 1.99 14.68 -17.02
N PHE A 419 0.85 14.00 -16.97
CA PHE A 419 -0.14 14.17 -15.91
C PHE A 419 0.44 13.93 -14.52
N SER A 420 1.31 12.92 -14.35
CA SER A 420 1.94 12.58 -13.08
C SER A 420 2.88 13.68 -12.58
N THR A 421 3.76 14.20 -13.44
CA THR A 421 4.71 15.24 -13.08
C THR A 421 3.99 16.56 -12.78
N GLY A 422 2.95 16.88 -13.57
CA GLY A 422 2.13 18.05 -13.29
C GLY A 422 1.40 17.94 -11.95
N LEU A 423 0.80 16.79 -11.65
CA LEU A 423 0.05 16.60 -10.40
C LEU A 423 0.98 16.71 -9.19
N GLU A 424 2.19 16.14 -9.29
CA GLU A 424 3.20 16.22 -8.24
C GLU A 424 3.72 17.66 -8.04
N LYS A 425 4.00 18.39 -9.13
CA LYS A 425 4.40 19.81 -9.06
C LYS A 425 3.33 20.66 -8.40
N VAL A 426 2.07 20.52 -8.82
CA VAL A 426 0.96 21.22 -8.18
C VAL A 426 0.83 20.80 -6.72
N ALA A 427 0.86 19.50 -6.40
CA ALA A 427 0.74 19.04 -5.03
C ALA A 427 1.85 19.58 -4.10
N ARG A 428 3.08 19.71 -4.60
CA ARG A 428 4.20 20.33 -3.88
C ARG A 428 4.10 21.85 -3.79
N ALA A 429 3.55 22.49 -4.82
CA ALA A 429 3.39 23.94 -4.90
C ALA A 429 2.11 24.43 -4.20
N LEU A 430 1.14 23.57 -3.91
CA LEU A 430 -0.08 23.93 -3.19
C LEU A 430 0.28 24.38 -1.77
N ASP A 431 0.01 25.66 -1.48
CA ASP A 431 0.20 26.20 -0.15
C ASP A 431 -0.79 25.52 0.80
N SER A 432 -0.39 25.40 2.07
CA SER A 432 -1.19 24.77 3.14
C SER A 432 -2.54 25.44 3.39
N HIS A 433 -2.88 26.52 2.69
CA HIS A 433 -4.11 27.28 2.90
C HIS A 433 -5.10 27.19 1.73
N THR A 434 -4.74 26.54 0.63
CA THR A 434 -5.55 26.56 -0.60
C THR A 434 -6.62 25.49 -0.66
N LEU A 435 -6.48 24.43 0.14
CA LEU A 435 -7.42 23.31 0.22
C LEU A 435 -7.73 23.03 1.69
N VAL A 436 -8.92 22.51 1.97
CA VAL A 436 -9.30 22.03 3.31
C VAL A 436 -8.31 20.95 3.75
N HIS A 437 -7.94 20.05 2.85
CA HIS A 437 -7.05 18.93 3.14
C HIS A 437 -5.67 19.35 3.67
N THR A 438 -5.12 20.47 3.19
CA THR A 438 -3.77 20.92 3.56
C THR A 438 -3.75 21.91 4.73
N SER A 439 -4.92 22.40 5.16
CA SER A 439 -5.04 23.50 6.13
C SER A 439 -5.33 23.08 7.57
N TYR A 440 -5.65 21.82 7.84
CA TYR A 440 -6.05 21.35 9.17
C TYR A 440 -5.17 21.87 10.32
N PHE A 441 -3.84 21.81 10.20
CA PHE A 441 -2.93 22.18 11.29
C PHE A 441 -2.78 23.69 11.54
N GLU A 442 -3.33 24.52 10.65
CA GLU A 442 -3.35 25.97 10.83
C GLU A 442 -4.44 26.40 11.82
N HIS A 443 -5.54 25.62 11.86
CA HIS A 443 -6.68 25.87 12.72
C HIS A 443 -6.41 25.46 14.16
N ALA A 444 -6.65 26.38 15.10
CA ALA A 444 -6.48 26.13 16.53
C ALA A 444 -7.40 25.00 17.02
N GLU A 445 -8.56 24.83 16.40
CA GLU A 445 -9.51 23.77 16.69
C GLU A 445 -8.92 22.36 16.48
N THR A 446 -8.22 22.12 15.37
CA THR A 446 -7.51 20.85 15.14
C THR A 446 -6.46 20.61 16.23
N VAL A 447 -5.66 21.62 16.56
CA VAL A 447 -4.64 21.52 17.61
C VAL A 447 -5.26 21.20 18.96
N ASN A 448 -6.39 21.83 19.29
CA ASN A 448 -7.11 21.56 20.54
C ASN A 448 -7.65 20.12 20.58
N LEU A 449 -8.21 19.60 19.47
CA LEU A 449 -8.67 18.21 19.40
C LEU A 449 -7.52 17.20 19.58
N LEU A 450 -6.38 17.46 18.95
CA LEU A 450 -5.17 16.64 19.12
C LEU A 450 -4.66 16.71 20.57
N ALA A 451 -4.62 17.90 21.16
CA ALA A 451 -4.22 18.08 22.56
C ALA A 451 -5.17 17.36 23.53
N LEU A 452 -6.49 17.40 23.28
CA LEU A 452 -7.48 16.65 24.06
C LEU A 452 -7.24 15.14 23.95
N ASN A 453 -6.98 14.61 22.76
CA ASN A 453 -6.72 13.18 22.59
C ASN A 453 -5.42 12.74 23.27
N ILE A 454 -4.34 13.51 23.12
CA ILE A 454 -3.05 13.26 23.79
C ILE A 454 -3.22 13.32 25.32
N ALA A 455 -3.91 14.34 25.82
CA ALA A 455 -4.15 14.49 27.25
C ALA A 455 -5.19 13.49 27.81
N SER A 456 -6.03 12.87 26.98
CA SER A 456 -7.06 11.93 27.44
C SER A 456 -6.52 10.62 28.02
N SER A 457 -5.28 10.28 27.69
CA SER A 457 -4.56 9.13 28.23
C SER A 457 -3.78 9.45 29.51
N ASP A 458 -3.83 10.70 29.99
CA ASP A 458 -3.11 11.17 31.18
C ASP A 458 -4.07 11.94 32.11
N SER A 459 -3.64 12.16 33.35
CA SER A 459 -4.22 13.06 34.35
C SER A 459 -4.42 14.51 33.87
N GLN A 460 -3.85 14.87 32.71
CA GLN A 460 -3.80 16.23 32.16
C GLN A 460 -5.04 16.63 31.36
N PHE A 461 -6.00 15.72 31.18
CA PHE A 461 -7.22 15.98 30.43
C PHE A 461 -7.93 17.28 30.83
N ARG A 462 -8.00 17.58 32.14
CA ARG A 462 -8.61 18.82 32.66
C ARG A 462 -7.89 20.10 32.22
N TYR A 463 -6.58 20.04 32.04
CA TYR A 463 -5.79 21.19 31.59
C TYR A 463 -6.00 21.45 30.09
N ALA A 464 -6.01 20.39 29.26
CA ALA A 464 -6.31 20.53 27.85
C ALA A 464 -7.75 21.04 27.60
N GLN A 465 -8.69 20.69 28.48
CA GLN A 465 -10.07 21.20 28.43
C GLN A 465 -10.15 22.71 28.72
N SER A 466 -9.45 23.25 29.72
CA SER A 466 -9.63 24.65 30.14
C SER A 466 -9.32 25.70 29.04
N GLY A 467 -8.50 25.34 28.06
CA GLY A 467 -8.14 26.18 26.92
C GLY A 467 -8.88 25.89 25.62
N THR A 468 -9.95 25.08 25.64
CA THR A 468 -10.67 24.62 24.45
C THR A 468 -12.12 25.11 24.45
N ASN A 469 -12.68 25.45 23.28
CA ASN A 469 -14.09 25.82 23.13
C ASN A 469 -15.01 24.69 23.64
N THR A 470 -16.03 25.03 24.44
CA THR A 470 -17.03 24.10 25.00
C THR A 470 -17.70 23.22 23.94
N ASP A 471 -18.05 23.76 22.78
CA ASP A 471 -18.68 23.01 21.69
C ASP A 471 -17.73 21.94 21.12
N LEU A 472 -16.44 22.28 21.02
CA LEU A 472 -15.40 21.37 20.54
C LEU A 472 -15.11 20.26 21.55
N GLN A 473 -15.16 20.59 22.86
CA GLN A 473 -15.06 19.59 23.92
C GLN A 473 -16.27 18.64 23.91
N ALA A 474 -17.48 19.17 23.76
CA ALA A 474 -18.69 18.37 23.68
C ALA A 474 -18.65 17.41 22.48
N TRP A 475 -18.22 17.90 21.31
CA TRP A 475 -18.00 17.06 20.14
C TRP A 475 -16.95 15.97 20.39
N PHE A 476 -15.81 16.31 21.03
CA PHE A 476 -14.78 15.33 21.33
C PHE A 476 -15.28 14.22 22.26
N VAL A 477 -16.00 14.57 23.34
CA VAL A 477 -16.59 13.59 24.25
C VAL A 477 -17.62 12.72 23.53
N HIS A 478 -18.47 13.32 22.69
CA HIS A 478 -19.43 12.58 21.87
C HIS A 478 -18.74 11.59 20.93
N PHE A 479 -17.73 12.05 20.17
CA PHE A 479 -16.93 11.21 19.28
C PHE A 479 -16.35 10.01 20.02
N ARG A 480 -15.71 10.25 21.18
CA ARG A 480 -15.09 9.20 21.98
C ARG A 480 -16.12 8.22 22.55
N ASN A 481 -17.31 8.69 22.91
CA ASN A 481 -18.40 7.83 23.40
C ASN A 481 -18.95 6.93 22.30
N CYS A 482 -19.16 7.46 21.08
CA CYS A 482 -19.56 6.65 19.93
C CYS A 482 -18.52 5.56 19.64
N GLN A 483 -17.24 5.93 19.61
CA GLN A 483 -16.14 5.00 19.41
C GLN A 483 -16.06 3.91 20.49
N ARG A 484 -16.18 4.30 21.76
CA ARG A 484 -16.16 3.36 22.90
C ARG A 484 -17.36 2.42 22.88
N SER A 485 -18.55 2.92 22.55
CA SER A 485 -19.76 2.09 22.36
C SER A 485 -19.55 1.02 21.29
N ILE A 486 -18.95 1.36 20.15
CA ILE A 486 -18.64 0.40 19.07
C ILE A 486 -17.65 -0.67 19.53
N MET A 487 -16.77 -0.33 20.46
CA MET A 487 -15.80 -1.25 21.04
C MET A 487 -16.33 -2.01 22.26
N GLY A 488 -17.56 -1.75 22.71
CA GLY A 488 -18.10 -2.33 23.94
C GLY A 488 -17.41 -1.83 25.21
N LEU A 489 -16.90 -0.59 25.21
CA LEU A 489 -16.23 0.06 26.33
C LEU A 489 -17.16 1.07 27.02
N GLU A 490 -17.02 1.22 28.34
CA GLU A 490 -17.76 2.20 29.17
C GLU A 490 -17.61 3.64 28.63
N PRO A 491 -18.66 4.46 28.60
CA PRO A 491 -18.58 5.84 28.09
C PRO A 491 -17.64 6.71 28.95
N LEU A 492 -17.01 7.70 28.32
CA LEU A 492 -16.33 8.79 29.03
C LEU A 492 -17.39 9.64 29.73
N GLN A 493 -17.28 9.73 31.05
CA GLN A 493 -18.13 10.63 31.81
C GLN A 493 -17.78 12.09 31.47
N PRO A 494 -18.79 12.93 31.18
CA PRO A 494 -18.56 14.36 31.07
C PRO A 494 -18.05 14.87 32.43
N VAL A 495 -16.89 15.51 32.43
CA VAL A 495 -16.39 16.17 33.64
C VAL A 495 -17.31 17.37 33.88
N GLU A 496 -18.07 17.34 34.98
CA GLU A 496 -18.87 18.50 35.39
C GLU A 496 -17.97 19.73 35.42
N PRO A 497 -18.36 20.86 34.81
CA PRO A 497 -17.61 22.08 34.94
C PRO A 497 -17.48 22.37 36.43
N ALA A 498 -16.24 22.49 36.91
CA ALA A 498 -15.97 22.77 38.32
C ALA A 498 -16.84 23.97 38.72
N ARG A 499 -17.90 23.72 39.51
CA ARG A 499 -18.70 24.79 40.09
C ARG A 499 -17.69 25.69 40.76
N ARG A 500 -17.48 26.90 40.24
CA ARG A 500 -16.73 27.94 40.95
C ARG A 500 -17.40 28.01 42.31
N ARG A 501 -16.75 27.48 43.35
CA ARG A 501 -17.13 27.76 44.73
C ARG A 501 -16.93 29.26 44.85
N LEU A 502 -18.01 30.01 44.65
CA LEU A 502 -18.14 31.38 45.11
C LEU A 502 -18.01 31.26 46.63
N THR A 503 -16.78 31.37 47.12
CA THR A 503 -16.56 31.69 48.51
C THR A 503 -17.28 33.02 48.75
N PRO A 504 -18.24 33.08 49.70
CA PRO A 504 -18.81 34.36 50.05
C PRO A 504 -17.67 35.21 50.58
N ARG A 505 -17.42 36.35 49.93
CA ARG A 505 -16.62 37.43 50.49
C ARG A 505 -17.22 37.73 51.87
N ARG A 506 -16.54 37.33 52.94
CA ARG A 506 -16.82 37.85 54.27
C ARG A 506 -16.54 39.35 54.21
N ALA A 507 -17.60 40.15 54.23
CA ALA A 507 -17.51 41.52 54.69
C ALA A 507 -17.25 41.46 56.20
N ALA A 508 -16.10 41.97 56.61
CA ALA A 508 -15.78 42.41 57.95
C ALA A 508 -14.78 43.57 57.81
#